data_AF-A0A4R6SN07-F1
#
_entry.id   AF-A0A4R6SN07-F1
#
_cell.length_a   1.000
_cell.length_b   1.000
_cell.length_c   1.000
_cell.angle_alpha   90.00
_cell.angle_beta   90.00
_cell.angle_gamma   90.00
#
_symmetry.space_group_name_H-M   'P 1'
#
loop_
_entity.id
_entity.type
_entity.pdbx_description
1 polymer ?
#
loop_
_entity_poly.entity_id
_entity_poly.type
_entity_poly.pdbx_seq_one_letter_code
_entity_poly.pdbx_strand_id
1 'polypeptide(L)'
;MAEMTERRRGALSVRAVRHVGLTTALVFVTCAVVIVLSAISYAAADRQLSGLSARASGHITKVDGSTVEAAWATPDGAAHTVRVPLSIDPPKVGTGTDIAYDPADPARAIVPGAQVLVDGDRATTGLVLGALIIVIVLGYDGWRLWRSARLTRRKPTKLLVRRVRIQRGVLTRSYLELDDESAWLPVYYDPVLVRMPAPTTVTAYGDPKRDRLVAAEFDGVVLYPPGRVVRREPPGRRGDNPSRPDDTVAERARSVSGLGRQLRVDAVACIAAPFIGLLWAYADQSGFAGWLGATVLTASAAFWVWAIRGSDPS
;
A
#
# COMPACT_ATOMS: atom_id res chain seq x y z
N MET A 1 -24.86 23.08 6.33
CA MET A 1 -24.13 22.09 7.16
C MET A 1 -24.89 20.78 7.37
N ALA A 2 -26.21 20.77 7.61
CA ALA A 2 -27.00 19.55 7.83
C ALA A 2 -26.96 18.55 6.64
N GLU A 3 -27.17 19.02 5.41
CA GLU A 3 -27.17 18.18 4.20
C GLU A 3 -25.81 17.50 3.92
N MET A 4 -24.70 18.15 4.28
CA MET A 4 -23.35 17.60 4.17
C MET A 4 -23.08 16.49 5.20
N THR A 5 -23.77 16.56 6.34
CA THR A 5 -23.67 15.60 7.44
C THR A 5 -24.50 14.35 7.15
N GLU A 6 -25.65 14.51 6.50
CA GLU A 6 -26.54 13.43 6.06
C GLU A 6 -25.93 12.63 4.89
N ARG A 7 -25.33 13.31 3.90
CA ARG A 7 -24.57 12.63 2.83
C ARG A 7 -23.32 11.89 3.34
N ARG A 8 -22.63 12.41 4.36
CA ARG A 8 -21.48 11.72 4.98
C ARG A 8 -21.89 10.44 5.71
N ARG A 9 -23.07 10.40 6.35
CA ARG A 9 -23.63 9.17 6.94
C ARG A 9 -23.98 8.13 5.85
N GLY A 10 -24.43 8.58 4.67
CA GLY A 10 -24.73 7.69 3.53
C GLY A 10 -23.51 7.08 2.83
N ALA A 11 -22.35 7.75 2.81
CA ALA A 11 -21.15 7.18 2.19
C ALA A 11 -20.45 6.16 3.08
N LEU A 12 -20.42 6.40 4.40
CA LEU A 12 -19.83 5.48 5.38
C LEU A 12 -20.71 4.26 5.67
N SER A 13 -22.00 4.28 5.32
CA SER A 13 -22.86 3.10 5.40
C SER A 13 -22.52 2.06 4.31
N VAL A 14 -21.90 2.50 3.20
CA VAL A 14 -21.50 1.61 2.10
C VAL A 14 -20.34 0.73 2.56
N ARG A 15 -20.58 -0.58 2.60
CA ARG A 15 -19.58 -1.57 3.03
C ARG A 15 -18.26 -1.46 2.28
N ALA A 16 -18.32 -1.30 0.96
CA ALA A 16 -17.13 -1.17 0.12
C ALA A 16 -16.25 0.02 0.53
N VAL A 17 -16.86 1.15 0.88
CA VAL A 17 -16.15 2.35 1.35
C VAL A 17 -15.49 2.09 2.70
N ARG A 18 -16.19 1.40 3.61
CA ARG A 18 -15.61 1.02 4.91
C ARG A 18 -14.43 0.07 4.77
N HIS A 19 -14.55 -0.95 3.91
CA HIS A 19 -13.49 -1.94 3.71
C HIS A 19 -12.25 -1.32 3.07
N VAL A 20 -12.42 -0.58 1.98
CA VAL A 20 -11.32 0.17 1.35
C VAL A 20 -10.73 1.16 2.35
N GLY A 21 -11.55 1.95 3.02
CA GLY A 21 -11.11 2.93 4.02
C GLY A 21 -10.29 2.30 5.16
N LEU A 22 -10.66 1.11 5.63
CA LEU A 22 -9.89 0.39 6.64
C LEU A 22 -8.51 -0.03 6.10
N THR A 23 -8.44 -0.58 4.89
CA THR A 23 -7.15 -0.95 4.27
C THR A 23 -6.29 0.27 3.93
N THR A 24 -6.89 1.38 3.54
CA THR A 24 -6.22 2.67 3.33
C THR A 24 -5.64 3.21 4.64
N ALA A 25 -6.41 3.15 5.74
CA ALA A 25 -5.93 3.53 7.06
C ALA A 25 -4.74 2.66 7.50
N LEU A 26 -4.77 1.35 7.22
CA LEU A 26 -3.65 0.45 7.50
C LEU A 26 -2.38 0.85 6.73
N VAL A 27 -2.50 1.21 5.45
CA VAL A 27 -1.37 1.72 4.67
C VAL A 27 -0.84 3.02 5.27
N PHE A 28 -1.72 3.97 5.63
CA PHE A 28 -1.29 5.24 6.21
C PHE A 28 -0.62 5.08 7.56
N VAL A 29 -1.12 4.22 8.44
CA VAL A 29 -0.46 3.92 9.72
C VAL A 29 0.92 3.34 9.47
N THR A 30 1.04 2.37 8.55
CA THR A 30 2.34 1.78 8.19
C THR A 30 3.31 2.82 7.63
N CYS A 31 2.87 3.65 6.67
CA CYS A 31 3.68 4.72 6.10
C CYS A 31 4.06 5.78 7.14
N ALA A 32 3.14 6.15 8.04
CA ALA A 32 3.41 7.11 9.10
C ALA A 32 4.49 6.60 10.07
N VAL A 33 4.43 5.31 10.45
CA VAL A 33 5.47 4.67 11.26
C VAL A 33 6.82 4.71 10.54
N VAL A 34 6.87 4.33 9.26
CA VAL A 34 8.12 4.39 8.46
C VAL A 34 8.65 5.83 8.40
N ILE A 35 7.81 6.81 8.10
CA ILE A 35 8.19 8.23 8.02
C ILE A 35 8.74 8.73 9.35
N VAL A 36 8.09 8.41 10.48
CA VAL A 36 8.54 8.86 11.81
C VAL A 36 9.89 8.24 12.16
N LEU A 37 10.05 6.93 11.96
CA LEU A 37 11.33 6.26 12.22
C LEU A 37 12.45 6.82 11.32
N SER A 38 12.16 7.01 10.04
CA SER A 38 13.09 7.62 9.09
C SER A 38 13.43 9.06 9.46
N ALA A 39 12.47 9.87 9.92
CA ALA A 39 12.73 11.24 10.36
C ALA A 39 13.65 11.29 11.58
N ILE A 40 13.47 10.37 12.54
CA ILE A 40 14.33 10.24 13.73
C ILE A 40 15.76 9.86 13.31
N SER A 41 15.91 8.85 12.45
CA SER A 41 17.21 8.43 11.93
C SER A 41 17.90 9.53 11.13
N TYR A 42 17.13 10.24 10.28
CA TYR A 42 17.64 11.38 9.52
C TYR A 42 18.14 12.48 10.44
N ALA A 43 17.36 12.88 11.45
CA ALA A 43 17.77 13.91 12.41
C ALA A 43 19.00 13.48 13.24
N ALA A 44 19.16 12.19 13.52
CA ALA A 44 20.36 11.68 14.17
C ALA A 44 21.60 11.78 13.26
N ALA A 45 21.47 11.36 11.99
CA ALA A 45 22.54 11.47 11.01
C ALA A 45 22.89 12.94 10.71
N ASP A 46 21.89 13.79 10.49
CA ASP A 46 22.06 15.22 10.25
C ASP A 46 22.82 15.90 11.40
N ARG A 47 22.49 15.62 12.67
CA ARG A 47 23.28 16.13 13.80
C ARG A 47 24.75 15.72 13.75
N GLN A 48 25.04 14.47 13.40
CA GLN A 48 26.42 14.00 13.29
C GLN A 48 27.16 14.65 12.12
N LEU A 49 26.47 14.86 10.99
CA LEU A 49 27.02 15.47 9.77
C LEU A 49 27.09 16.99 9.83
N SER A 50 26.26 17.62 10.65
CA SER A 50 26.21 19.07 10.82
C SER A 50 27.53 19.59 11.37
N GLY A 51 28.10 20.58 10.69
CA GLY A 51 29.42 21.16 11.02
C GLY A 51 30.59 20.55 10.25
N LEU A 52 30.44 19.43 9.54
CA LEU A 52 31.51 18.81 8.75
C LEU A 52 31.76 19.55 7.43
N SER A 53 32.22 20.80 7.51
CA SER A 53 32.42 21.69 6.36
C SER A 53 33.83 21.65 5.78
N ALA A 54 34.83 21.24 6.56
CA ALA A 54 36.22 21.21 6.11
C ALA A 54 36.59 19.84 5.52
N ARG A 55 37.56 19.83 4.59
CA ARG A 55 38.05 18.62 3.90
C ARG A 55 39.55 18.55 3.98
N ALA A 56 40.09 17.35 4.20
CA ALA A 56 41.52 17.07 4.17
C ALA A 56 41.76 15.69 3.57
N SER A 57 42.91 15.49 2.93
CA SER A 57 43.34 14.16 2.51
C SER A 57 44.07 13.46 3.66
N GLY A 58 43.67 12.22 3.92
CA GLY A 58 44.25 11.37 4.96
C GLY A 58 44.52 9.97 4.44
N HIS A 59 44.90 9.07 5.35
CA HIS A 59 45.09 7.65 5.04
C HIS A 59 44.55 6.77 6.17
N ILE A 60 44.16 5.55 5.81
CA ILE A 60 43.70 4.55 6.76
C ILE A 60 44.90 3.97 7.51
N THR A 61 44.93 4.09 8.82
CA THR A 61 46.02 3.59 9.68
C THR A 61 45.71 2.22 10.28
N LYS A 62 44.43 1.92 10.52
CA LYS A 62 43.99 0.65 11.10
C LYS A 62 42.62 0.24 10.57
N VAL A 63 42.40 -1.06 10.48
CA VAL A 63 41.10 -1.68 10.16
C VAL A 63 40.77 -2.70 11.25
N ASP A 64 39.58 -2.60 11.82
CA ASP A 64 39.07 -3.46 12.90
C ASP A 64 37.61 -3.83 12.60
N GLY A 65 37.41 -4.99 11.97
CA GLY A 65 36.09 -5.37 11.45
C GLY A 65 35.57 -4.36 10.44
N SER A 66 34.38 -3.81 10.67
CA SER A 66 33.79 -2.73 9.86
C SER A 66 34.22 -1.33 10.27
N THR A 67 35.12 -1.18 11.23
CA THR A 67 35.60 0.14 11.70
C THR A 67 36.99 0.42 11.16
N VAL A 68 37.19 1.61 10.62
CA VAL A 68 38.52 2.08 10.20
C VAL A 68 39.00 3.21 11.08
N GLU A 69 40.31 3.27 11.28
CA GLU A 69 40.99 4.43 11.86
C GLU A 69 41.66 5.20 10.73
N ALA A 70 41.36 6.49 10.61
CA ALA A 70 41.90 7.35 9.57
C ALA A 70 42.71 8.48 10.20
N ALA A 71 43.88 8.78 9.64
CA ALA A 71 44.76 9.85 10.08
C ALA A 71 44.88 10.94 9.02
N TRP A 72 44.87 12.20 9.45
CA TRP A 72 45.07 13.37 8.59
C TRP A 72 45.73 14.52 9.35
N ALA A 73 46.14 15.55 8.61
CA ALA A 73 46.61 16.80 9.19
C ALA A 73 45.64 17.93 8.85
N THR A 74 45.39 18.82 9.82
CA THR A 74 44.67 20.09 9.58
C THR A 74 45.59 21.09 8.87
N PRO A 75 45.05 22.18 8.29
CA PRO A 75 45.86 23.22 7.66
C PRO A 75 46.96 23.82 8.56
N ASP A 76 46.76 23.79 9.88
CA ASP A 76 47.72 24.24 10.89
C ASP A 76 48.84 23.22 11.17
N GLY A 77 48.83 22.08 10.48
CA GLY A 77 49.81 20.99 10.62
C GLY A 77 49.56 20.05 11.81
N ALA A 78 48.48 20.23 12.56
CA ALA A 78 48.13 19.34 13.66
C ALA A 78 47.62 17.99 13.12
N ALA A 79 48.18 16.89 13.63
CA ALA A 79 47.78 15.54 13.24
C ALA A 79 46.60 15.05 14.09
N HIS A 80 45.60 14.45 13.44
CA HIS A 80 44.40 13.92 14.07
C HIS A 80 44.13 12.49 13.57
N THR A 81 43.48 11.70 14.43
CA THR A 81 42.97 10.37 14.07
C THR A 81 41.50 10.24 14.48
N VAL A 82 40.73 9.47 13.71
CA VAL A 82 39.30 9.23 13.97
C VAL A 82 38.97 7.78 13.68
N ARG A 83 38.12 7.19 14.52
CA ARG A 83 37.55 5.86 14.30
C ARG A 83 36.16 6.00 13.68
N VAL A 84 35.95 5.43 12.50
CA VAL A 84 34.72 5.56 11.73
C VAL A 84 34.18 4.17 11.38
N PRO A 85 32.95 3.83 11.80
CA PRO A 85 32.28 2.63 11.33
C PRO A 85 31.88 2.81 9.86
N LEU A 86 32.12 1.79 9.04
CA LEU A 86 31.78 1.73 7.63
C LEU A 86 30.63 0.74 7.39
N SER A 87 29.81 1.05 6.39
CA SER A 87 28.77 0.14 5.86
C SER A 87 29.23 -0.63 4.61
N ILE A 88 30.49 -0.47 4.23
CA ILE A 88 31.13 -1.12 3.07
C ILE A 88 32.32 -1.93 3.54
N ASP A 89 32.82 -2.81 2.66
CA ASP A 89 34.08 -3.50 2.92
C ASP A 89 35.20 -2.48 3.18
N PRO A 90 35.91 -2.59 4.31
CA PRO A 90 36.88 -1.58 4.70
C PRO A 90 38.05 -1.56 3.72
N PRO A 91 38.49 -0.37 3.27
CA PRO A 91 39.70 -0.25 2.46
C PRO A 91 40.94 -0.72 3.24
N LYS A 92 41.98 -1.12 2.50
CA LYS A 92 43.24 -1.61 3.10
C LYS A 92 43.95 -0.49 3.86
N VAL A 93 44.72 -0.86 4.88
CA VAL A 93 45.64 0.06 5.58
C VAL A 93 46.60 0.70 4.57
N GLY A 94 46.82 2.00 4.70
CA GLY A 94 47.61 2.83 3.79
C GLY A 94 46.82 3.43 2.62
N THR A 95 45.55 3.07 2.43
CA THR A 95 44.71 3.66 1.37
C THR A 95 44.45 5.13 1.67
N GLY A 96 44.71 6.01 0.69
CA GLY A 96 44.37 7.43 0.77
C GLY A 96 42.85 7.64 0.74
N THR A 97 42.34 8.55 1.56
CA THR A 97 40.91 8.85 1.66
C THR A 97 40.67 10.32 1.94
N ASP A 98 39.51 10.82 1.50
CA ASP A 98 39.08 12.17 1.83
C ASP A 98 38.37 12.16 3.18
N ILE A 99 38.77 13.06 4.07
CA ILE A 99 38.22 13.19 5.42
C ILE A 99 37.41 14.47 5.49
N ALA A 100 36.12 14.35 5.82
CA ALA A 100 35.28 15.49 6.16
C ALA A 100 35.31 15.69 7.67
N TYR A 101 35.62 16.89 8.14
CA TYR A 101 35.74 17.17 9.57
C TYR A 101 35.12 18.52 9.95
N ASP A 102 34.78 18.66 11.23
CA ASP A 102 34.35 19.92 11.83
C ASP A 102 35.59 20.78 12.16
N PRO A 103 35.78 21.96 11.56
CA PRO A 103 36.94 22.79 11.85
C PRO A 103 36.96 23.31 13.29
N ALA A 104 35.81 23.38 13.98
CA ALA A 104 35.73 23.76 15.39
C ALA A 104 36.02 22.59 16.33
N ASP A 105 35.84 21.35 15.88
CA ASP A 105 36.14 20.12 16.61
C ASP A 105 36.66 19.02 15.66
N PRO A 106 37.97 19.01 15.34
CA PRO A 106 38.54 18.05 14.41
C PRO A 106 38.39 16.58 14.84
N ALA A 107 38.05 16.30 16.10
CA ALA A 107 37.73 14.93 16.52
C ALA A 107 36.44 14.40 15.85
N ARG A 108 35.56 15.29 15.40
CA ARG A 108 34.37 14.96 14.60
C ARG A 108 34.76 14.91 13.13
N ALA A 109 35.03 13.71 12.66
CA ALA A 109 35.39 13.46 11.27
C ALA A 109 34.76 12.17 10.73
N ILE A 110 34.55 12.13 9.42
CA ILE A 110 34.03 10.97 8.70
C ILE A 110 34.82 10.73 7.41
N VAL A 111 34.74 9.51 6.91
CA VAL A 111 35.31 9.09 5.63
C VAL A 111 34.21 8.58 4.69
N PRO A 112 34.43 8.52 3.38
CA PRO A 112 33.54 7.86 2.43
C PRO A 112 33.16 6.44 2.88
N GLY A 113 31.88 6.10 2.74
CA GLY A 113 31.35 4.81 3.19
C GLY A 113 31.04 4.74 4.69
N ALA A 114 31.22 5.83 5.43
CA ALA A 114 30.81 5.93 6.84
C ALA A 114 29.34 5.53 7.02
N GLN A 115 29.05 4.77 8.07
CA GLN A 115 27.73 4.26 8.36
C GLN A 115 26.69 5.39 8.48
N VAL A 116 27.06 6.52 9.07
CA VAL A 116 26.20 7.71 9.21
C VAL A 116 25.68 8.24 7.86
N LEU A 117 26.49 8.18 6.80
CA LEU A 117 26.08 8.62 5.46
C LEU A 117 25.04 7.67 4.89
N VAL A 118 25.25 6.36 5.05
CA VAL A 118 24.31 5.32 4.60
C VAL A 118 23.00 5.39 5.40
N ASP A 119 23.07 5.62 6.71
CA ASP A 119 21.88 5.78 7.55
C ASP A 119 21.08 7.02 7.16
N GLY A 120 21.74 8.13 6.82
CA GLY A 120 21.11 9.34 6.29
C GLY A 120 20.42 9.12 4.93
N ASP A 121 21.05 8.39 4.01
CA ASP A 121 20.48 8.06 2.71
C ASP A 121 19.26 7.13 2.82
N ARG A 122 19.37 6.05 3.61
CA ARG A 122 18.25 5.14 3.91
C ARG A 122 17.09 5.87 4.59
N ALA A 123 17.39 6.76 5.52
CA ALA A 123 16.38 7.57 6.18
C ALA A 123 15.63 8.48 5.18
N THR A 124 16.37 9.14 4.28
CA THR A 124 15.78 9.96 3.21
C THR A 124 14.90 9.13 2.29
N THR A 125 15.38 7.94 1.88
CA THR A 125 14.62 7.00 1.06
C THR A 125 13.30 6.58 1.73
N GLY A 126 13.33 6.26 3.02
CA GLY A 126 12.13 5.90 3.79
C GLY A 126 11.10 7.03 3.87
N LEU A 127 11.56 8.28 4.05
CA LEU A 127 10.69 9.47 4.03
C LEU A 127 10.00 9.64 2.66
N VAL A 128 10.79 9.62 1.58
CA VAL A 128 10.29 9.83 0.22
C VAL A 128 9.33 8.72 -0.19
N LEU A 129 9.71 7.45 0.05
CA LEU A 129 8.88 6.30 -0.30
C LEU A 129 7.55 6.31 0.47
N GLY A 130 7.60 6.57 1.79
CA GLY A 130 6.38 6.65 2.61
C GLY A 130 5.43 7.75 2.14
N ALA A 131 5.97 8.94 1.86
CA ALA A 131 5.17 10.06 1.33
C ALA A 131 4.58 9.75 -0.05
N LEU A 132 5.37 9.16 -0.95
CA LEU A 132 4.93 8.79 -2.30
C LEU A 132 3.77 7.78 -2.25
N ILE A 133 3.87 6.74 -1.41
CA ILE A 133 2.80 5.75 -1.25
C ILE A 133 1.51 6.41 -0.74
N ILE A 134 1.61 7.30 0.24
CA ILE A 134 0.45 8.06 0.74
C ILE A 134 -0.21 8.86 -0.40
N VAL A 135 0.57 9.57 -1.21
CA VAL A 135 0.05 10.36 -2.35
C VAL A 135 -0.63 9.45 -3.38
N ILE A 136 -0.03 8.31 -3.72
CA ILE A 136 -0.60 7.34 -4.67
C ILE A 136 -1.95 6.82 -4.17
N VAL A 137 -2.00 6.40 -2.91
CA VAL A 137 -3.21 5.85 -2.29
C VAL A 137 -4.31 6.91 -2.19
N LEU A 138 -3.99 8.11 -1.69
CA LEU A 138 -4.94 9.23 -1.62
C LEU A 138 -5.45 9.62 -3.00
N GLY A 139 -4.55 9.72 -3.99
CA GLY A 139 -4.90 10.09 -5.36
C GLY A 139 -5.83 9.06 -6.00
N TYR A 140 -5.52 7.77 -5.83
CA TYR A 140 -6.33 6.68 -6.37
C TYR A 140 -7.70 6.59 -5.69
N ASP A 141 -7.76 6.59 -4.36
CA ASP A 141 -9.01 6.50 -3.61
C ASP A 141 -9.87 7.75 -3.81
N GLY A 142 -9.26 8.93 -3.83
CA GLY A 142 -9.93 10.20 -4.12
C GLY A 142 -10.54 10.23 -5.52
N TRP A 143 -9.76 9.86 -6.54
CA TRP A 143 -10.26 9.72 -7.92
C TRP A 143 -11.43 8.75 -8.00
N ARG A 144 -11.34 7.64 -7.27
CA ARG A 144 -12.35 6.58 -7.27
C ARG A 144 -13.64 6.96 -6.57
N LEU A 145 -13.55 7.62 -5.42
CA LEU A 145 -14.70 8.19 -4.73
C LEU A 145 -15.37 9.26 -5.60
N TRP A 146 -14.59 10.11 -6.26
CA TRP A 146 -15.11 11.11 -7.19
C TRP A 146 -15.85 10.48 -8.37
N ARG A 147 -15.31 9.41 -8.98
CA ARG A 147 -16.01 8.68 -10.05
C ARG A 147 -17.30 8.02 -9.54
N SER A 148 -17.24 7.41 -8.36
CA SER A 148 -18.39 6.74 -7.75
C SER A 148 -19.51 7.74 -7.43
N ALA A 149 -19.18 8.91 -6.90
CA ALA A 149 -20.14 9.99 -6.64
C ALA A 149 -20.77 10.57 -7.92
N ARG A 150 -20.09 10.46 -9.07
CA ARG A 150 -20.64 10.86 -10.38
C ARG A 150 -21.56 9.79 -10.98
N LEU A 151 -21.38 8.52 -10.63
CA LEU A 151 -22.18 7.42 -11.18
C LEU A 151 -23.64 7.52 -10.76
N THR A 152 -23.93 7.74 -9.48
CA THR A 152 -25.30 7.81 -8.95
C THR A 152 -26.09 9.03 -9.44
N ARG A 153 -25.46 9.98 -10.14
CA ARG A 153 -26.13 11.11 -10.79
C ARG A 153 -26.63 10.80 -12.20
N ARG A 154 -26.30 9.61 -12.73
CA ARG A 154 -26.71 9.18 -14.07
C ARG A 154 -28.17 8.75 -14.08
N LYS A 155 -28.80 8.79 -15.26
CA LYS A 155 -30.19 8.39 -15.42
C LYS A 155 -30.37 6.91 -15.01
N PRO A 156 -31.31 6.61 -14.10
CA PRO A 156 -31.58 5.25 -13.70
C PRO A 156 -32.27 4.46 -14.83
N THR A 157 -31.83 3.23 -15.05
CA THR A 157 -32.43 2.27 -16.00
C THR A 157 -32.69 0.96 -15.28
N LYS A 158 -33.67 0.17 -15.74
CA LYS A 158 -33.96 -1.15 -15.18
C LYS A 158 -33.24 -2.20 -16.01
N LEU A 159 -32.49 -3.08 -15.36
CA LEU A 159 -31.77 -4.19 -16.01
C LEU A 159 -32.13 -5.51 -15.35
N LEU A 160 -32.35 -6.54 -16.15
CA LEU A 160 -32.47 -7.91 -15.66
C LEU A 160 -31.07 -8.52 -15.53
N VAL A 161 -30.73 -8.97 -14.33
CA VAL A 161 -29.39 -9.47 -14.00
C VAL A 161 -29.42 -10.76 -13.20
N ARG A 162 -28.30 -11.48 -13.26
CA ARG A 162 -27.97 -12.61 -12.39
C ARG A 162 -26.67 -12.33 -11.67
N ARG A 163 -26.62 -12.62 -10.37
CA ARG A 163 -25.35 -12.60 -9.65
C ARG A 163 -24.52 -13.82 -10.03
N VAL A 164 -23.28 -13.57 -10.40
CA VAL A 164 -22.29 -14.60 -10.67
C VAL A 164 -21.03 -14.30 -9.88
N ARG A 165 -20.45 -15.31 -9.23
CA ARG A 165 -19.11 -15.23 -8.64
C ARG A 165 -18.10 -15.86 -9.60
N ILE A 166 -17.00 -15.17 -9.83
CA ILE A 166 -15.88 -15.67 -10.63
C ILE A 166 -14.65 -15.75 -9.72
N GLN A 167 -14.11 -16.96 -9.57
CA GLN A 167 -12.86 -17.21 -8.86
C GLN A 167 -11.70 -17.33 -9.85
N ARG A 168 -10.70 -16.45 -9.74
CA ARG A 168 -9.46 -16.50 -10.51
C ARG A 168 -8.27 -16.64 -9.57
N GLY A 169 -7.79 -17.87 -9.42
CA GLY A 169 -6.79 -18.23 -8.42
C GLY A 169 -7.36 -18.07 -7.02
N VAL A 170 -6.71 -17.23 -6.22
CA VAL A 170 -7.13 -16.93 -4.83
C VAL A 170 -8.13 -15.77 -4.72
N LEU A 171 -8.35 -15.02 -5.81
CA LEU A 171 -9.25 -13.87 -5.81
C LEU A 171 -10.62 -14.26 -6.35
N THR A 172 -11.65 -14.13 -5.51
CA THR A 172 -13.05 -14.25 -5.91
C THR A 172 -13.65 -12.85 -6.06
N ARG A 173 -14.44 -12.64 -7.13
CA ARG A 173 -15.17 -11.39 -7.37
C ARG A 173 -16.62 -11.66 -7.73
N SER A 174 -17.50 -10.76 -7.29
CA SER A 174 -18.90 -10.74 -7.72
C SER A 174 -19.07 -9.92 -9.00
N TYR A 175 -19.90 -10.46 -9.89
CA TYR A 175 -20.38 -9.81 -11.10
C TYR A 175 -21.91 -9.88 -11.14
N LEU A 176 -22.52 -8.92 -11.83
CA LEU A 176 -23.88 -9.01 -12.32
C LEU A 176 -23.81 -9.28 -13.83
N GLU A 177 -24.19 -10.48 -14.23
CA GLU A 177 -24.39 -10.87 -15.62
C GLU A 177 -25.73 -10.30 -16.08
N LEU A 178 -25.78 -9.66 -17.24
CA LEU A 178 -27.02 -9.20 -17.84
C LEU A 178 -27.64 -10.34 -18.66
N ASP A 179 -28.95 -10.56 -18.54
CA ASP A 179 -29.60 -11.67 -19.26
C ASP A 179 -29.68 -11.43 -20.77
N ASP A 180 -29.97 -10.20 -21.19
CA ASP A 180 -30.18 -9.84 -22.60
C ASP A 180 -28.88 -9.48 -23.33
N GLU A 181 -27.78 -9.31 -22.60
CA GLU A 181 -26.54 -8.75 -23.11
C GLU A 181 -25.38 -9.55 -22.53
N SER A 182 -24.38 -9.94 -23.33
CA SER A 182 -23.15 -10.59 -22.83
C SER A 182 -22.23 -9.59 -22.08
N ALA A 183 -22.80 -8.78 -21.20
CA ALA A 183 -22.16 -7.78 -20.39
C ALA A 183 -22.16 -8.19 -18.92
N TRP A 184 -21.05 -7.91 -18.27
CA TRP A 184 -20.76 -8.29 -16.89
C TRP A 184 -20.37 -7.05 -16.12
N LEU A 185 -21.16 -6.71 -15.11
CA LEU A 185 -20.90 -5.58 -14.23
C LEU A 185 -20.12 -6.09 -13.02
N PRO A 186 -18.82 -5.79 -12.89
CA PRO A 186 -18.13 -6.08 -11.64
C PRO A 186 -18.79 -5.25 -10.55
N VAL A 187 -19.07 -5.87 -9.40
CA VAL A 187 -19.64 -5.17 -8.25
C VAL A 187 -18.85 -5.48 -7.00
N TYR A 188 -18.80 -4.48 -6.12
CA TYR A 188 -18.29 -4.70 -4.79
C TYR A 188 -19.16 -5.70 -4.03
N TYR A 189 -18.50 -6.54 -3.23
CA TYR A 189 -19.22 -7.41 -2.35
C TYR A 189 -20.05 -6.62 -1.33
N ASP A 190 -21.32 -7.00 -1.24
CA ASP A 190 -22.25 -6.60 -0.19
C ASP A 190 -23.11 -7.83 0.19
N PRO A 191 -23.43 -8.07 1.46
CA PRO A 191 -24.26 -9.21 1.88
C PRO A 191 -25.61 -9.31 1.16
N VAL A 192 -26.16 -8.19 0.67
CA VAL A 192 -27.39 -8.18 -0.14
C VAL A 192 -27.26 -9.06 -1.39
N LEU A 193 -26.06 -9.18 -1.96
CA LEU A 193 -25.77 -10.00 -3.13
C LEU A 193 -25.99 -11.49 -2.86
N VAL A 194 -25.75 -11.96 -1.63
CA VAL A 194 -25.98 -13.37 -1.27
C VAL A 194 -27.46 -13.71 -1.26
N ARG A 195 -28.31 -12.72 -0.98
CA ARG A 195 -29.78 -12.86 -0.94
C ARG A 195 -30.44 -12.58 -2.28
N MET A 196 -29.68 -12.10 -3.27
CA MET A 196 -30.20 -11.74 -4.58
C MET A 196 -30.68 -13.00 -5.32
N PRO A 197 -31.99 -13.12 -5.62
CA PRO A 197 -32.49 -14.20 -6.45
C PRO A 197 -32.02 -14.02 -7.89
N ALA A 198 -31.90 -15.11 -8.62
CA ALA A 198 -31.47 -15.10 -10.02
C ALA A 198 -32.55 -15.73 -10.91
N PRO A 199 -33.10 -15.02 -11.91
CA PRO A 199 -32.83 -13.63 -12.31
C PRO A 199 -33.56 -12.58 -11.44
N THR A 200 -33.10 -11.32 -11.47
CA THR A 200 -33.75 -10.20 -10.78
C THR A 200 -33.57 -8.87 -11.51
N THR A 201 -34.53 -7.96 -11.34
CA THR A 201 -34.41 -6.59 -11.88
C THR A 201 -33.69 -5.68 -10.89
N VAL A 202 -32.63 -5.01 -11.34
CA VAL A 202 -31.91 -3.98 -10.59
C VAL A 202 -32.08 -2.60 -11.22
N THR A 203 -31.91 -1.54 -10.42
CA THR A 203 -31.77 -0.18 -10.95
C THR A 203 -30.31 0.07 -11.28
N ALA A 204 -29.97 0.33 -12.53
CA ALA A 204 -28.62 0.65 -12.96
C ALA A 204 -28.44 2.16 -13.18
N TYR A 205 -27.28 2.67 -12.76
CA TYR A 205 -26.88 4.06 -12.93
C TYR A 205 -25.83 4.17 -14.04
N GLY A 206 -26.31 4.43 -15.26
CA GLY A 206 -25.53 4.41 -16.50
C GLY A 206 -26.05 3.37 -17.51
N ASP A 207 -25.50 3.40 -18.71
CA ASP A 207 -25.85 2.45 -19.79
C ASP A 207 -24.69 1.46 -20.00
N PRO A 208 -24.84 0.16 -19.69
CA PRO A 208 -23.78 -0.83 -19.85
C PRO A 208 -23.27 -1.00 -21.29
N LYS A 209 -24.04 -0.53 -22.30
CA LYS A 209 -23.61 -0.54 -23.71
C LYS A 209 -22.63 0.58 -24.02
N ARG A 210 -22.82 1.76 -23.41
CA ARG A 210 -22.06 2.99 -23.72
C ARG A 210 -21.03 3.34 -22.65
N ASP A 211 -21.36 3.06 -21.40
CA ASP A 211 -20.59 3.47 -20.25
C ASP A 211 -19.58 2.41 -19.81
N ARG A 212 -18.38 2.88 -19.49
CA ARG A 212 -17.33 2.03 -18.93
C ARG A 212 -17.59 1.61 -17.49
N LEU A 213 -18.37 2.39 -16.74
CA LEU A 213 -18.67 2.16 -15.32
C LEU A 213 -20.18 2.29 -15.13
N VAL A 214 -20.77 1.32 -14.46
CA VAL A 214 -22.19 1.28 -14.13
C VAL A 214 -22.29 0.81 -12.67
N ALA A 215 -23.01 1.56 -11.85
CA ALA A 215 -23.39 1.10 -10.52
C ALA A 215 -24.79 0.47 -10.60
N ALA A 216 -25.05 -0.52 -9.75
CA ALA A 216 -26.37 -1.14 -9.64
C ALA A 216 -26.94 -0.88 -8.24
N GLU A 217 -28.25 -0.84 -8.11
CA GLU A 217 -28.94 -0.77 -6.84
C GLU A 217 -29.95 -1.90 -6.73
N PHE A 218 -29.90 -2.55 -5.59
CA PHE A 218 -30.76 -3.66 -5.23
C PHE A 218 -31.11 -3.57 -3.75
N ASP A 219 -32.39 -3.74 -3.40
CA ASP A 219 -32.88 -3.69 -2.01
C ASP A 219 -32.44 -2.40 -1.27
N GLY A 220 -32.46 -1.25 -1.96
CA GLY A 220 -32.04 0.04 -1.43
C GLY A 220 -30.53 0.22 -1.22
N VAL A 221 -29.70 -0.75 -1.63
CA VAL A 221 -28.24 -0.71 -1.49
C VAL A 221 -27.59 -0.47 -2.85
N VAL A 222 -26.76 0.58 -2.95
CA VAL A 222 -25.96 0.87 -4.13
C VAL A 222 -24.68 0.03 -4.15
N LEU A 223 -24.59 -0.84 -5.14
CA LEU A 223 -23.47 -1.71 -5.47
C LEU A 223 -22.53 -0.96 -6.44
N TYR A 224 -21.46 -0.40 -5.87
CA TYR A 224 -20.45 0.31 -6.67
C TYR A 224 -19.53 -0.65 -7.43
N PRO A 225 -19.11 -0.30 -8.65
CA PRO A 225 -18.24 -1.17 -9.44
C PRO A 225 -16.77 -1.00 -9.03
N PRO A 226 -16.01 -2.11 -8.83
CA PRO A 226 -14.57 -2.02 -8.62
C PRO A 226 -13.79 -1.81 -9.93
N GLY A 227 -14.43 -2.01 -11.08
CA GLY A 227 -13.79 -1.97 -12.39
C GLY A 227 -14.76 -1.66 -13.53
N ARG A 228 -14.28 -1.81 -14.76
CA ARG A 228 -15.06 -1.52 -15.97
C ARG A 228 -16.06 -2.64 -16.28
N VAL A 229 -17.16 -2.29 -16.94
CA VAL A 229 -18.07 -3.27 -17.57
C VAL A 229 -17.28 -4.14 -18.54
N VAL A 230 -17.47 -5.46 -18.45
CA VAL A 230 -16.79 -6.47 -19.28
C VAL A 230 -17.79 -7.04 -20.29
N ARG A 231 -17.43 -7.10 -21.57
CA ARG A 231 -18.31 -7.57 -22.67
C ARG A 231 -18.10 -9.04 -23.05
N ARG A 232 -17.34 -9.76 -22.23
CA ARG A 232 -17.01 -11.18 -22.37
C ARG A 232 -17.04 -11.78 -20.98
N GLU A 233 -17.31 -13.07 -20.91
CA GLU A 233 -17.26 -13.80 -19.64
C GLU A 233 -15.87 -13.61 -18.98
N PRO A 234 -15.81 -13.13 -17.73
CA PRO A 234 -14.55 -12.99 -17.02
C PRO A 234 -13.87 -14.36 -16.85
N PRO A 235 -12.54 -14.45 -17.05
CA PRO A 235 -11.84 -15.73 -16.92
C PRO A 235 -11.81 -16.19 -15.46
N GLY A 236 -12.19 -17.45 -15.21
CA GLY A 236 -12.14 -18.08 -13.90
C GLY A 236 -13.19 -19.17 -13.73
N ARG A 237 -13.26 -19.75 -12.52
CA ARG A 237 -14.31 -20.71 -12.16
C ARG A 237 -15.58 -19.94 -11.81
N ARG A 238 -16.67 -20.26 -12.51
CA ARG A 238 -18.00 -19.68 -12.30
C ARG A 238 -18.73 -20.35 -11.13
N GLY A 239 -19.35 -19.55 -10.29
CA GLY A 239 -20.24 -19.99 -9.22
C GLY A 239 -21.49 -19.12 -9.18
N ASP A 240 -22.63 -19.71 -9.53
CA ASP A 240 -23.91 -19.01 -9.61
C ASP A 240 -24.66 -19.01 -8.26
N ASN A 241 -25.53 -18.03 -8.07
CA ASN A 241 -26.50 -18.05 -6.98
C ASN A 241 -27.61 -19.08 -7.26
N PRO A 242 -28.21 -19.67 -6.22
CA PRO A 242 -29.39 -20.52 -6.40
C PRO A 242 -30.56 -19.72 -6.98
N SER A 243 -31.36 -20.36 -7.83
CA SER A 243 -32.52 -19.74 -8.49
C SER A 243 -33.67 -19.42 -7.53
N ARG A 244 -33.71 -20.07 -6.36
CA ARG A 244 -34.63 -19.75 -5.26
C ARG A 244 -33.86 -19.53 -3.97
N PRO A 245 -34.19 -18.49 -3.18
CA PRO A 245 -33.68 -18.38 -1.82
C PRO A 245 -34.16 -19.60 -1.02
N ASP A 246 -33.23 -20.36 -0.45
CA ASP A 246 -33.54 -21.36 0.57
C ASP A 246 -33.52 -20.74 1.98
N ASP A 247 -34.08 -21.43 2.97
CA ASP A 247 -34.16 -20.94 4.35
C ASP A 247 -32.77 -20.64 4.96
N THR A 248 -31.72 -21.26 4.41
CA THR A 248 -30.33 -21.06 4.85
C THR A 248 -29.69 -19.80 4.26
N VAL A 249 -30.30 -19.12 3.28
CA VAL A 249 -29.73 -17.91 2.64
C VAL A 249 -29.53 -16.79 3.66
N ALA A 250 -30.46 -16.61 4.59
CA ALA A 250 -30.36 -15.60 5.64
C ALA A 250 -29.22 -15.91 6.63
N GLU A 251 -28.99 -17.18 6.94
CA GLU A 251 -27.87 -17.63 7.79
C GLU A 251 -26.53 -17.48 7.08
N ARG A 252 -26.47 -17.90 5.80
CA ARG A 252 -25.28 -17.71 4.96
C ARG A 252 -24.92 -16.24 4.86
N ALA A 253 -25.87 -15.37 4.51
CA ALA A 253 -25.67 -13.91 4.43
C ALA A 253 -25.17 -13.33 5.76
N ARG A 254 -25.68 -13.79 6.91
CA ARG A 254 -25.18 -13.37 8.23
C ARG A 254 -23.73 -13.82 8.45
N SER A 255 -23.37 -15.06 8.12
CA SER A 255 -22.00 -15.58 8.31
C SER A 255 -20.93 -14.92 7.42
N VAL A 256 -21.33 -14.29 6.32
CA VAL A 256 -20.46 -13.54 5.40
C VAL A 256 -20.49 -12.02 5.62
N SER A 257 -21.38 -11.53 6.50
CA SER A 257 -21.59 -10.10 6.73
C SER A 257 -20.46 -9.42 7.53
N GLY A 258 -19.54 -10.17 8.15
CA GLY A 258 -18.45 -9.57 8.92
C GLY A 258 -17.35 -8.99 8.03
N LEU A 259 -16.86 -7.78 8.33
CA LEU A 259 -15.64 -7.25 7.69
C LEU A 259 -14.41 -8.12 7.99
N GLY A 260 -14.36 -8.75 9.17
CA GLY A 260 -13.27 -9.66 9.54
C GLY A 260 -13.11 -10.85 8.60
N ARG A 261 -14.21 -11.40 8.05
CA ARG A 261 -14.12 -12.48 7.05
C ARG A 261 -13.53 -11.98 5.74
N GLN A 262 -13.90 -10.77 5.32
CA GLN A 262 -13.33 -10.15 4.13
C GLN A 262 -11.83 -9.88 4.28
N LEU A 263 -11.41 -9.38 5.45
CA LEU A 263 -9.99 -9.23 5.78
C LEU A 263 -9.24 -10.56 5.78
N ARG A 264 -9.82 -11.65 6.30
CA ARG A 264 -9.20 -12.98 6.26
C ARG A 264 -8.98 -13.48 4.84
N VAL A 265 -9.94 -13.26 3.94
CA VAL A 265 -9.80 -13.61 2.53
C VAL A 265 -8.72 -12.75 1.86
N ASP A 266 -8.69 -11.45 2.17
CA ASP A 266 -7.68 -10.53 1.61
C ASP A 266 -6.28 -10.78 2.17
N ALA A 267 -6.14 -11.41 3.34
CA ALA A 267 -4.84 -11.72 3.94
C ALA A 267 -3.98 -12.64 3.07
N VAL A 268 -4.60 -13.42 2.16
CA VAL A 268 -3.89 -14.24 1.18
C VAL A 268 -3.01 -13.38 0.26
N ALA A 269 -3.38 -12.11 0.03
CA ALA A 269 -2.56 -11.16 -0.73
C ALA A 269 -1.18 -10.91 -0.09
N CYS A 270 -1.06 -11.13 1.22
CA CYS A 270 0.15 -10.84 1.99
C CYS A 270 1.20 -11.94 1.91
N ILE A 271 0.91 -13.10 1.31
CA ILE A 271 1.84 -14.24 1.23
C ILE A 271 3.17 -13.84 0.58
N ALA A 272 3.12 -12.96 -0.44
CA ALA A 272 4.33 -12.49 -1.13
C ALA A 272 5.14 -11.45 -0.34
N ALA A 273 4.56 -10.81 0.67
CA ALA A 273 5.17 -9.70 1.41
C ALA A 273 6.51 -10.05 2.08
N PRO A 274 6.66 -11.17 2.83
CA PRO A 274 7.94 -11.51 3.46
C PRO A 274 9.05 -11.80 2.46
N PHE A 275 8.72 -12.33 1.27
CA PHE A 275 9.70 -12.59 0.21
C PHE A 275 10.18 -11.30 -0.45
N ILE A 276 9.26 -10.37 -0.71
CA ILE A 276 9.60 -9.02 -1.20
C ILE A 276 10.42 -8.27 -0.15
N GLY A 277 10.05 -8.36 1.12
CA GLY A 277 10.80 -7.77 2.22
C GLY A 277 12.21 -8.35 2.35
N LEU A 278 12.39 -9.65 2.10
CA LEU A 278 13.70 -10.30 2.14
C LEU A 278 14.58 -9.83 0.98
N LEU A 279 14.03 -9.76 -0.23
CA LEU A 279 14.73 -9.23 -1.39
C LEU A 279 15.18 -7.78 -1.14
N TRP A 280 14.31 -6.95 -0.56
CA TRP A 280 14.63 -5.57 -0.23
C TRP A 280 15.75 -5.48 0.82
N ALA A 281 15.62 -6.21 1.93
CA ALA A 281 16.60 -6.20 3.01
C ALA A 281 17.98 -6.69 2.57
N TYR A 282 18.00 -7.66 1.64
CA TYR A 282 19.24 -8.13 1.02
C TYR A 282 19.86 -7.07 0.11
N ALA A 283 19.06 -6.43 -0.75
CA ALA A 283 19.54 -5.40 -1.67
C ALA A 283 20.08 -4.16 -0.95
N ASP A 284 19.43 -3.76 0.14
CA ASP A 284 19.77 -2.55 0.92
C ASP A 284 20.68 -2.85 2.13
N GLN A 285 21.03 -4.12 2.38
CA GLN A 285 21.82 -4.55 3.54
C GLN A 285 21.27 -4.02 4.89
N SER A 286 19.94 -3.86 4.99
CA SER A 286 19.26 -3.26 6.15
C SER A 286 18.88 -4.28 7.23
N GLY A 287 19.21 -5.55 7.00
CA GLY A 287 19.05 -6.64 7.97
C GLY A 287 17.58 -6.86 8.39
N PHE A 288 17.40 -7.31 9.63
CA PHE A 288 16.08 -7.70 10.14
C PHE A 288 15.07 -6.55 10.21
N ALA A 289 15.51 -5.35 10.62
CA ALA A 289 14.63 -4.18 10.72
C ALA A 289 14.11 -3.74 9.33
N GLY A 290 15.01 -3.71 8.33
CA GLY A 290 14.63 -3.43 6.95
C GLY A 290 13.67 -4.48 6.37
N TRP A 291 13.94 -5.76 6.64
CA TRP A 291 13.06 -6.86 6.25
C TRP A 291 11.66 -6.70 6.83
N LEU A 292 11.55 -6.44 8.14
CA LEU A 292 10.27 -6.29 8.82
C LEU A 292 9.50 -5.08 8.29
N GLY A 293 10.16 -3.94 8.15
CA GLY A 293 9.56 -2.71 7.61
C GLY A 293 9.03 -2.91 6.19
N ALA A 294 9.86 -3.46 5.30
CA ALA A 294 9.47 -3.74 3.92
C ALA A 294 8.34 -4.78 3.83
N THR A 295 8.35 -5.80 4.69
CA THR A 295 7.28 -6.82 4.76
C THR A 295 5.95 -6.20 5.17
N VAL A 296 5.92 -5.41 6.24
CA VAL A 296 4.68 -4.78 6.74
C VAL A 296 4.14 -3.79 5.71
N LEU A 297 5.01 -2.97 5.11
CA LEU A 297 4.63 -2.03 4.06
C LEU A 297 4.04 -2.75 2.85
N THR A 298 4.70 -3.80 2.36
CA THR A 298 4.21 -4.60 1.23
C THR A 298 2.89 -5.30 1.55
N ALA A 299 2.74 -5.86 2.76
CA ALA A 299 1.49 -6.48 3.20
C ALA A 299 0.33 -5.48 3.23
N SER A 300 0.55 -4.29 3.80
CA SER A 300 -0.46 -3.24 3.84
C SER A 300 -0.90 -2.79 2.43
N ALA A 301 0.06 -2.62 1.51
CA ALA A 301 -0.21 -2.28 0.11
C ALA A 301 -0.97 -3.41 -0.60
N ALA A 302 -0.62 -4.67 -0.35
CA ALA A 302 -1.30 -5.83 -0.93
C ALA A 302 -2.77 -5.92 -0.47
N PHE A 303 -3.04 -5.69 0.83
CA PHE A 303 -4.39 -5.57 1.37
C PHE A 303 -5.19 -4.48 0.66
N TRP A 304 -4.62 -3.28 0.54
CA TRP A 304 -5.27 -2.17 -0.16
C TRP A 304 -5.55 -2.51 -1.63
N VAL A 305 -4.60 -3.11 -2.35
CA VAL A 305 -4.78 -3.55 -3.75
C VAL A 305 -5.91 -4.57 -3.90
N TRP A 306 -6.05 -5.51 -2.97
CA TRP A 306 -7.16 -6.47 -2.99
C TRP A 306 -8.50 -5.81 -2.67
N ALA A 307 -8.54 -4.91 -1.69
CA ALA A 307 -9.74 -4.17 -1.32
C ALA A 307 -10.24 -3.30 -2.47
N ILE A 308 -9.37 -2.57 -3.19
CA ILE A 308 -9.78 -1.79 -4.37
C ILE A 308 -10.25 -2.68 -5.53
N ARG A 309 -9.81 -3.93 -5.57
CA ARG A 309 -10.20 -4.90 -6.60
C ARG A 309 -11.56 -5.57 -6.35
N GLY A 310 -12.13 -5.42 -5.15
CA GLY A 310 -13.46 -5.92 -4.82
C GLY A 310 -13.51 -7.42 -4.61
N SER A 311 -12.76 -7.92 -3.63
CA SER A 311 -12.85 -9.30 -3.17
C SER A 311 -14.25 -9.64 -2.64
N ASP A 312 -14.67 -10.88 -2.92
CA ASP A 312 -15.92 -11.48 -2.42
C ASP A 312 -15.59 -12.59 -1.41
N PRO A 313 -15.99 -12.46 -0.13
CA PRO A 313 -15.71 -13.44 0.93
C PRO A 313 -16.76 -14.56 1.05
N SER A 314 -17.83 -14.53 0.25
CA SER A 314 -18.92 -15.52 0.28
C SER A 314 -18.60 -16.80 -0.45
#